data_AF-E3WD21-F1
#
_entry.id   AF-E3WD21-F1
#
_cell.length_a   1.000
_cell.length_b   1.000
_cell.length_c   1.000
_cell.angle_alpha   90.00
_cell.angle_beta   90.00
_cell.angle_gamma   90.00
#
_symmetry.space_group_name_H-M   'P 1'
#
loop_
_entity.id
_entity.type
_entity.pdbx_description
1 polymer ?
#
loop_
_entity_poly.entity_id
_entity_poly.type
_entity_poly.pdbx_seq_one_letter_code
_entity_poly.pdbx_strand_id
1 'polypeptide(L)'
;LCLGYFLIVSATAEEKKEPAKAEEKKDLAIEVNATQAENFTVNAANANDVIFTANEGFRIKTVKVGDKTLYTVDTSKFTPTVAHRLKHGDSLFFKLDLSHAKPLMFRKKTDKDWVQFSFAQYLEEVVWKEKKDVKELDASKFADAGLFAADAFGTGKVYDFIGNFKVKEVKFEEKKVGDPNKAKYTAVKVYVGTDEKKIVRLDYFYTGDERFKEVYFKLVDGKFKKLEQSEANKDLHAMNNAWPLDYKPLVDKFSPLAV
;
A
#
# COMPACT_ATOMS: atom_id res chain seq x y z
N LEU A 1 -1.58 7.57 -15.12
CA LEU A 1 -0.65 7.30 -14.01
C LEU A 1 -1.00 5.94 -13.42
N CYS A 2 -0.11 4.95 -13.55
CA CYS A 2 -0.30 3.63 -12.97
C CYS A 2 -0.27 3.72 -11.44
N LEU A 3 -1.42 3.52 -10.79
CA LEU A 3 -1.56 3.38 -9.34
C LEU A 3 -0.67 2.26 -8.76
N GLY A 4 -0.26 1.29 -9.57
CA GLY A 4 0.63 0.20 -9.19
C GLY A 4 2.03 0.63 -8.74
N TYR A 5 2.47 1.86 -9.05
CA TYR A 5 3.80 2.34 -8.65
C TYR A 5 3.91 2.72 -7.17
N PHE A 6 2.78 2.93 -6.48
CA PHE A 6 2.80 3.44 -5.09
C PHE A 6 2.86 2.35 -4.01
N LEU A 7 2.84 1.05 -4.35
CA LEU A 7 2.55 0.00 -3.36
C LEU A 7 3.47 -1.22 -3.33
N ILE A 8 4.42 -1.42 -4.24
CA ILE A 8 5.27 -2.64 -4.18
C ILE A 8 6.72 -2.32 -4.58
N VAL A 9 7.55 -2.06 -3.58
CA VAL A 9 9.00 -2.29 -3.69
C VAL A 9 9.21 -3.79 -3.46
N SER A 10 9.89 -4.44 -4.40
CA SER A 10 10.23 -5.87 -4.40
C SER A 10 10.70 -6.38 -3.03
N ALA A 11 10.03 -7.39 -2.50
CA ALA A 11 10.48 -8.12 -1.32
C ALA A 11 11.58 -9.12 -1.73
N THR A 12 12.79 -8.92 -1.22
CA THR A 12 13.77 -10.01 -1.09
C THR A 12 13.35 -10.90 0.07
N ALA A 13 13.48 -12.23 -0.10
CA ALA A 13 13.21 -13.22 0.94
C ALA A 13 13.99 -12.88 2.23
N GLU A 14 13.28 -12.84 3.34
CA GLU A 14 13.84 -12.50 4.64
C GLU A 14 14.31 -13.81 5.31
N GLU A 15 15.62 -14.10 5.23
CA GLU A 15 16.22 -15.20 5.99
C GLU A 15 15.93 -15.02 7.49
N LYS A 16 15.45 -16.08 8.14
CA LYS A 16 15.28 -16.12 9.59
C LYS A 16 16.65 -15.95 10.28
N LYS A 17 16.99 -14.71 10.65
CA LYS A 17 17.98 -14.44 11.69
C LYS A 17 17.26 -14.34 13.03
N GLU A 18 17.85 -14.98 14.05
CA GLU A 18 17.49 -14.78 15.46
C GLU A 18 17.45 -13.27 15.79
N PRO A 19 16.59 -12.83 16.72
CA PRO A 19 16.51 -11.43 17.09
C PRO A 19 17.82 -11.02 17.77
N ALA A 20 18.75 -10.47 17.00
CA ALA A 20 19.79 -9.63 17.56
C ALA A 20 19.09 -8.55 18.40
N LYS A 21 19.64 -8.23 19.59
CA LYS A 21 19.20 -7.06 20.37
C LYS A 21 19.03 -5.90 19.39
N ALA A 22 17.81 -5.38 19.29
CA ALA A 22 17.53 -4.26 18.40
C ALA A 22 18.51 -3.13 18.77
N GLU A 23 19.50 -2.87 17.91
CA GLU A 23 20.36 -1.72 18.07
C GLU A 23 19.49 -0.47 18.17
N GLU A 24 19.73 0.35 19.18
CA GLU A 24 18.97 1.56 19.39
C GLU A 24 19.21 2.51 18.21
N LYS A 25 18.19 2.65 17.36
CA LYS A 25 18.30 3.50 16.18
C LYS A 25 18.45 4.96 16.58
N LYS A 26 19.36 5.66 15.92
CA LYS A 26 19.56 7.10 16.08
C LYS A 26 18.42 7.89 15.44
N ASP A 27 17.97 8.92 16.15
CA ASP A 27 16.84 9.76 15.75
C ASP A 27 17.25 10.86 14.77
N LEU A 28 16.57 10.92 13.62
CA LEU A 28 16.74 11.96 12.61
C LEU A 28 15.57 12.95 12.59
N ALA A 29 15.88 14.19 12.21
CA ALA A 29 14.90 15.16 11.78
C ALA A 29 14.90 15.25 10.25
N ILE A 30 13.73 15.23 9.63
CA ILE A 30 13.55 15.43 8.20
C ILE A 30 12.80 16.74 7.95
N GLU A 31 13.31 17.54 7.02
CA GLU A 31 12.70 18.79 6.60
C GLU A 31 11.84 18.57 5.36
N VAL A 32 10.56 18.98 5.38
CA VAL A 32 9.59 18.67 4.31
C VAL A 32 9.95 19.28 2.95
N ASN A 33 10.69 20.39 2.94
CA ASN A 33 11.15 21.05 1.72
C ASN A 33 12.54 20.57 1.27
N ALA A 34 13.20 19.68 2.02
CA ALA A 34 14.55 19.23 1.71
C ALA A 34 14.64 18.55 0.34
N THR A 35 15.76 18.76 -0.36
CA THR A 35 16.14 18.01 -1.56
C THR A 35 17.27 17.02 -1.28
N GLN A 36 17.89 17.13 -0.11
CA GLN A 36 18.96 16.29 0.42
C GLN A 36 18.88 16.33 1.96
N ALA A 37 19.32 15.28 2.63
CA ALA A 37 19.37 15.23 4.09
C ALA A 37 20.49 14.29 4.55
N GLU A 38 21.15 14.63 5.65
CA GLU A 38 22.23 13.83 6.22
C GLU A 38 21.69 12.50 6.78
N ASN A 39 22.42 11.40 6.56
CA ASN A 39 22.01 10.03 6.93
C ASN A 39 20.76 9.53 6.19
N PHE A 40 20.46 10.10 5.02
CA PHE A 40 19.46 9.59 4.09
C PHE A 40 20.08 9.24 2.74
N THR A 41 19.57 8.17 2.15
CA THR A 41 19.64 7.94 0.71
C THR A 41 18.43 8.61 0.07
N VAL A 42 18.65 9.45 -0.96
CA VAL A 42 17.58 10.17 -1.66
C VAL A 42 17.44 9.65 -3.09
N ASN A 43 16.28 9.12 -3.43
CA ASN A 43 15.92 8.76 -4.79
C ASN A 43 15.00 9.84 -5.38
N ALA A 44 15.52 10.58 -6.35
CA ALA A 44 14.80 11.62 -7.07
C ALA A 44 14.62 11.31 -8.57
N ALA A 45 14.70 10.03 -8.97
CA ALA A 45 14.53 9.62 -10.36
C ALA A 45 13.14 9.98 -10.91
N ASN A 46 12.12 10.04 -10.04
CA ASN A 46 10.80 10.56 -10.35
C ASN A 46 10.61 11.93 -9.69
N ALA A 47 10.49 13.00 -10.48
CA ALA A 47 10.27 14.34 -9.95
C ALA A 47 8.94 14.50 -9.19
N ASN A 48 7.97 13.60 -9.41
CA ASN A 48 6.68 13.60 -8.72
C ASN A 48 6.68 12.77 -7.42
N ASP A 49 7.70 11.95 -7.19
CA ASP A 49 7.87 11.16 -5.98
C ASP A 49 9.36 11.06 -5.64
N VAL A 50 9.80 11.95 -4.75
CA VAL A 50 11.16 11.94 -4.22
C VAL A 50 11.15 11.18 -2.90
N ILE A 51 11.93 10.11 -2.82
CA ILE A 51 11.95 9.18 -1.70
C ILE A 51 13.20 9.43 -0.85
N PHE A 52 13.00 9.57 0.45
CA PHE A 52 14.04 9.67 1.46
C PHE A 52 14.04 8.39 2.28
N THR A 53 15.15 7.67 2.26
CA THR A 53 15.34 6.45 3.05
C THR A 53 16.44 6.68 4.07
N ALA A 54 16.11 6.66 5.36
CA ALA A 54 17.08 6.73 6.43
C ALA A 54 18.05 5.54 6.31
N ASN A 55 19.34 5.84 6.42
CA ASN A 55 20.38 4.82 6.34
C ASN A 55 20.27 3.84 7.52
N GLU A 56 20.93 2.68 7.39
CA GLU A 56 20.95 1.67 8.45
C GLU A 56 21.42 2.25 9.79
N GLY A 57 20.78 1.82 10.89
CA GLY A 57 21.00 2.38 12.22
C GLY A 57 20.24 3.68 12.53
N PHE A 58 19.51 4.25 11.57
CA PHE A 58 18.73 5.49 11.77
C PHE A 58 17.22 5.31 11.60
N ARG A 59 16.46 6.24 12.19
CA ARG A 59 15.01 6.37 12.01
C ARG A 59 14.60 7.85 12.02
N ILE A 60 13.46 8.15 11.40
CA ILE A 60 12.87 9.49 11.40
C ILE A 60 12.08 9.69 12.70
N LYS A 61 12.44 10.66 13.53
CA LYS A 61 11.67 11.02 14.74
C LYS A 61 10.90 12.30 14.58
N THR A 62 11.43 13.26 13.83
CA THR A 62 10.85 14.60 13.75
C THR A 62 10.68 15.01 12.30
N VAL A 63 9.49 15.51 11.97
CA VAL A 63 9.21 16.18 10.69
C VAL A 63 9.17 17.68 10.97
N LYS A 64 9.91 18.47 10.17
CA LYS A 64 10.06 19.91 10.32
C LYS A 64 9.59 20.68 9.09
N VAL A 65 9.30 21.97 9.30
CA VAL A 65 9.28 23.02 8.27
C VAL A 65 10.15 24.20 8.74
N GLY A 66 11.31 24.38 8.11
CA GLY A 66 12.38 25.21 8.65
C GLY A 66 12.74 24.80 10.08
N ASP A 67 12.71 25.75 11.02
CA ASP A 67 13.00 25.47 12.43
C ASP A 67 11.80 24.93 13.22
N LYS A 68 10.60 24.95 12.64
CA LYS A 68 9.37 24.52 13.31
C LYS A 68 9.19 23.00 13.20
N THR A 69 8.94 22.34 14.33
CA THR A 69 8.47 20.95 14.34
C THR A 69 7.01 20.88 13.88
N LEU A 70 6.75 20.13 12.80
CA LEU A 70 5.40 19.78 12.35
C LEU A 70 4.85 18.57 13.09
N TYR A 71 5.70 17.58 13.35
CA TYR A 71 5.29 16.33 13.97
C TYR A 71 6.46 15.60 14.64
N THR A 72 6.17 14.95 15.75
CA THR A 72 7.11 14.06 16.46
C THR A 72 6.52 12.66 16.52
N VAL A 73 7.27 11.69 16.00
CA VAL A 73 6.90 10.28 15.96
C VAL A 73 7.00 9.67 17.37
N ASP A 74 5.98 8.90 17.75
CA ASP A 74 6.02 8.03 18.91
C ASP A 74 6.92 6.82 18.61
N THR A 75 8.20 6.96 18.92
CA THR A 75 9.24 5.95 18.65
C THR A 75 9.14 4.71 19.54
N SER A 76 8.24 4.71 20.53
CA SER A 76 7.88 3.49 21.27
C SER A 76 6.96 2.57 20.45
N LYS A 77 6.28 3.12 19.43
CA LYS A 77 5.33 2.40 18.56
C LYS A 77 5.81 2.22 17.13
N PHE A 78 6.56 3.19 16.61
CA PHE A 78 6.94 3.25 15.21
C PHE A 78 8.45 3.48 15.04
N THR A 79 9.02 2.91 13.99
CA THR A 79 10.42 3.10 13.62
C THR A 79 10.49 3.44 12.13
N PRO A 80 9.98 4.61 11.72
CA PRO A 80 9.88 4.95 10.31
C PRO A 80 11.26 5.23 9.74
N THR A 81 11.50 4.72 8.54
CA THR A 81 12.74 4.92 7.80
C THR A 81 12.51 5.52 6.42
N VAL A 82 11.26 5.64 5.98
CA VAL A 82 10.92 6.10 4.64
C VAL A 82 9.97 7.28 4.70
N ALA A 83 10.29 8.31 3.92
CA ALA A 83 9.40 9.42 3.65
C ALA A 83 9.40 9.75 2.15
N HIS A 84 8.31 10.35 1.69
CA HIS A 84 8.13 10.76 0.31
C HIS A 84 7.75 12.22 0.26
N ARG A 85 8.33 12.94 -0.68
CA ARG A 85 7.84 14.23 -1.14
C ARG A 85 7.13 14.03 -2.47
N LEU A 86 5.82 14.22 -2.45
CA LEU A 86 4.94 13.94 -3.58
C LEU A 86 4.50 15.23 -4.25
N LYS A 87 4.48 15.26 -5.58
CA LYS A 87 3.99 16.39 -6.37
C LYS A 87 2.83 15.94 -7.27
N HIS A 88 1.71 16.66 -7.20
CA HIS A 88 0.54 16.46 -8.05
C HIS A 88 0.11 17.80 -8.63
N GLY A 89 0.43 18.03 -9.91
CA GLY A 89 0.35 19.37 -10.49
C GLY A 89 1.20 20.34 -9.68
N ASP A 90 0.60 21.41 -9.19
CA ASP A 90 1.27 22.40 -8.34
C ASP A 90 1.18 22.09 -6.83
N SER A 91 0.41 21.06 -6.45
CA SER A 91 0.28 20.67 -5.05
C SER A 91 1.43 19.80 -4.59
N LEU A 92 1.99 20.11 -3.43
CA LEU A 92 3.04 19.34 -2.77
C LEU A 92 2.51 18.68 -1.50
N PHE A 93 2.91 17.44 -1.31
CA PHE A 93 2.59 16.63 -0.15
C PHE A 93 3.86 15.98 0.40
N PHE A 94 3.81 15.64 1.68
CA PHE A 94 4.87 14.93 2.38
C PHE A 94 4.23 13.76 3.11
N LYS A 95 4.65 12.55 2.76
CA LYS A 95 4.18 11.29 3.34
C LYS A 95 5.30 10.70 4.16
N LEU A 96 5.08 10.49 5.46
CA LEU A 96 5.95 9.71 6.31
C LEU A 96 5.32 8.33 6.53
N ASP A 97 6.06 7.26 6.25
CA ASP A 97 5.58 5.91 6.51
C ASP A 97 5.91 5.52 7.94
N LEU A 98 4.98 5.78 8.88
CA LEU A 98 5.10 5.39 10.29
C LEU A 98 5.35 3.88 10.41
N SER A 99 4.69 3.13 9.54
CA SER A 99 5.07 1.80 9.09
C SER A 99 4.73 1.69 7.60
N HIS A 100 5.17 0.62 6.94
CA HIS A 100 4.81 0.34 5.54
C HIS A 100 3.29 0.42 5.27
N ALA A 101 2.46 0.09 6.28
CA ALA A 101 1.02 0.13 6.17
C ALA A 101 0.39 1.46 6.59
N LYS A 102 1.04 2.26 7.45
CA LYS A 102 0.43 3.42 8.11
C LYS A 102 1.07 4.73 7.63
N PRO A 103 0.55 5.33 6.55
CA PRO A 103 1.03 6.62 6.08
C PRO A 103 0.55 7.76 6.99
N LEU A 104 1.45 8.69 7.29
CA LEU A 104 1.14 10.00 7.85
C LEU A 104 1.37 11.04 6.75
N MET A 105 0.38 11.87 6.45
CA MET A 105 0.43 12.78 5.31
C MET A 105 0.31 14.23 5.75
N PHE A 106 1.08 15.10 5.09
CA PHE A 106 1.02 16.55 5.21
C PHE A 106 0.84 17.16 3.82
N ARG A 107 0.11 18.26 3.76
CA ARG A 107 -0.09 19.05 2.54
C ARG A 107 0.50 20.43 2.73
N LYS A 108 1.26 20.88 1.74
CA LYS A 108 1.79 22.24 1.68
C LYS A 108 0.65 23.25 1.52
N LYS A 109 0.66 24.30 2.36
CA LYS A 109 -0.19 25.49 2.19
C LYS A 109 0.63 26.65 1.65
N THR A 110 1.81 26.87 2.22
CA THR A 110 2.82 27.83 1.77
C THR A 110 4.21 27.21 1.95
N ASP A 111 5.28 27.92 1.57
CA ASP A 111 6.65 27.44 1.79
C ASP A 111 7.00 27.21 3.27
N LYS A 112 6.35 27.97 4.17
CA LYS A 112 6.58 27.93 5.62
C LYS A 112 5.47 27.23 6.39
N ASP A 113 4.39 26.84 5.72
CA ASP A 113 3.21 26.28 6.36
C ASP A 113 2.74 25.00 5.68
N TRP A 114 2.67 23.95 6.48
CA TRP A 114 2.24 22.62 6.11
C TRP A 114 1.26 22.14 7.17
N VAL A 115 0.19 21.50 6.73
CA VAL A 115 -0.85 20.98 7.62
C VAL A 115 -0.97 19.48 7.46
N GLN A 116 -1.27 18.78 8.55
CA GLN A 116 -1.62 17.37 8.46
C GLN A 116 -2.85 17.20 7.57
N PHE A 117 -2.83 16.18 6.73
CA PHE A 117 -3.86 15.90 5.75
C PHE A 117 -4.17 14.40 5.81
N SER A 118 -5.45 14.01 5.83
CA SER A 118 -5.77 12.59 5.93
C SER A 118 -5.35 11.85 4.66
N PHE A 119 -4.79 10.66 4.80
CA PHE A 119 -4.47 9.84 3.64
C PHE A 119 -5.73 9.43 2.85
N ALA A 120 -6.87 9.24 3.53
CA ALA A 120 -8.14 8.98 2.87
C ALA A 120 -8.59 10.17 2.00
N GLN A 121 -8.41 11.40 2.49
CA GLN A 121 -8.69 12.62 1.70
C GLN A 121 -7.73 12.73 0.52
N TYR A 122 -6.46 12.40 0.71
CA TYR A 122 -5.47 12.37 -0.37
C TYR A 122 -5.87 11.38 -1.48
N LEU A 123 -6.35 10.18 -1.14
CA LEU A 123 -6.86 9.25 -2.13
C LEU A 123 -8.04 9.85 -2.92
N GLU A 124 -9.03 10.43 -2.24
CA GLU A 124 -10.25 10.95 -2.90
C GLU A 124 -10.02 12.24 -3.70
N GLU A 125 -9.32 13.21 -3.13
CA GLU A 125 -9.20 14.57 -3.68
C GLU A 125 -8.03 14.71 -4.66
N VAL A 126 -7.06 13.80 -4.60
CA VAL A 126 -5.81 13.91 -5.37
C VAL A 126 -5.62 12.70 -6.28
N VAL A 127 -5.52 11.51 -5.70
CA VAL A 127 -5.20 10.29 -6.48
C VAL A 127 -6.35 9.88 -7.39
N TRP A 128 -7.58 9.99 -6.90
CA TRP A 128 -8.80 9.60 -7.60
C TRP A 128 -9.63 10.79 -8.07
N LYS A 129 -9.03 11.98 -8.12
CA LYS A 129 -9.71 13.22 -8.52
C LYS A 129 -10.47 13.08 -9.84
N GLU A 130 -9.88 12.39 -10.82
CA GLU A 130 -10.47 12.19 -12.15
C GLU A 130 -11.45 11.00 -12.21
N LYS A 131 -11.48 10.14 -11.19
CA LYS A 131 -12.41 9.01 -11.09
C LYS A 131 -13.75 9.49 -10.53
N LYS A 132 -14.56 10.14 -11.36
CA LYS A 132 -15.81 10.79 -10.93
C LYS A 132 -16.88 9.79 -10.48
N ASP A 133 -16.87 8.60 -11.06
CA ASP A 133 -17.83 7.54 -10.77
C ASP A 133 -17.41 6.69 -9.57
N VAL A 134 -18.41 6.27 -8.78
CA VAL A 134 -18.28 5.28 -7.71
C VAL A 134 -19.18 4.11 -8.06
N LYS A 135 -18.61 2.92 -8.28
CA LYS A 135 -19.36 1.73 -8.77
C LYS A 135 -18.97 0.47 -8.03
N GLU A 136 -19.85 -0.51 -8.08
CA GLU A 136 -19.51 -1.89 -7.74
C GLU A 136 -18.66 -2.48 -8.85
N LEU A 137 -17.62 -3.23 -8.48
CA LEU A 137 -16.77 -3.95 -9.41
C LEU A 137 -17.13 -5.43 -9.37
N ASP A 138 -17.57 -5.97 -10.50
CA ASP A 138 -17.71 -7.41 -10.69
C ASP A 138 -16.39 -7.99 -11.21
N ALA A 139 -15.62 -8.58 -10.29
CA ALA A 139 -14.34 -9.23 -10.57
C ALA A 139 -14.48 -10.55 -11.34
N SER A 140 -15.69 -11.09 -11.53
CA SER A 140 -15.90 -12.24 -12.42
C SER A 140 -15.66 -11.87 -13.89
N LYS A 141 -15.78 -10.57 -14.22
CA LYS A 141 -15.47 -10.00 -15.54
C LYS A 141 -13.97 -9.72 -15.73
N PHE A 142 -13.10 -10.45 -15.04
CA PHE A 142 -11.64 -10.28 -15.12
C PHE A 142 -11.09 -10.41 -16.56
N ALA A 143 -11.79 -11.11 -17.45
CA ALA A 143 -11.41 -11.25 -18.86
C ALA A 143 -11.80 -10.04 -19.74
N ASP A 144 -12.58 -9.08 -19.22
CA ASP A 144 -12.93 -7.85 -19.93
C ASP A 144 -11.74 -6.89 -19.93
N ALA A 145 -11.10 -6.73 -21.09
CA ALA A 145 -9.93 -5.87 -21.28
C ALA A 145 -10.21 -4.37 -21.07
N GLY A 146 -11.49 -3.94 -21.07
CA GLY A 146 -11.88 -2.58 -20.70
C GLY A 146 -11.88 -2.36 -19.18
N LEU A 147 -11.91 -3.43 -18.39
CA LEU A 147 -11.94 -3.40 -16.93
C LEU A 147 -10.64 -3.89 -16.29
N PHE A 148 -9.96 -4.86 -16.90
CA PHE A 148 -8.77 -5.50 -16.36
C PHE A 148 -7.65 -5.61 -17.38
N ALA A 149 -6.41 -5.39 -16.94
CA ALA A 149 -5.20 -5.72 -17.68
C ALA A 149 -4.73 -7.12 -17.26
N ALA A 150 -4.44 -7.98 -18.24
CA ALA A 150 -3.96 -9.33 -17.99
C ALA A 150 -2.44 -9.40 -18.15
N ASP A 151 -1.76 -9.97 -17.17
CA ASP A 151 -0.34 -10.28 -17.19
C ASP A 151 -0.10 -11.77 -16.94
N ALA A 152 1.04 -12.28 -17.41
CA ALA A 152 1.46 -13.65 -17.13
C ALA A 152 1.78 -13.82 -15.64
N PHE A 153 1.35 -14.95 -15.05
CA PHE A 153 1.65 -15.28 -13.66
C PHE A 153 1.95 -16.78 -13.53
N GLY A 154 3.24 -17.13 -13.65
CA GLY A 154 3.66 -18.53 -13.68
C GLY A 154 3.03 -19.28 -14.84
N THR A 155 2.29 -20.35 -14.55
CA THR A 155 1.50 -21.10 -15.54
C THR A 155 0.13 -20.45 -15.82
N GLY A 156 -0.33 -19.55 -14.95
CA GLY A 156 -1.60 -18.85 -15.04
C GLY A 156 -1.50 -17.40 -15.47
N LYS A 157 -2.51 -16.61 -15.09
CA LYS A 157 -2.60 -15.17 -15.34
C LYS A 157 -3.00 -14.40 -14.09
N VAL A 158 -2.56 -13.16 -14.00
CA VAL A 158 -3.09 -12.17 -13.05
C VAL A 158 -3.80 -11.08 -13.83
N TYR A 159 -4.95 -10.66 -13.33
CA TYR A 159 -5.78 -9.63 -13.94
C TYR A 159 -5.91 -8.46 -12.97
N ASP A 160 -5.32 -7.33 -13.33
CA ASP A 160 -5.31 -6.11 -12.52
C ASP A 160 -6.43 -5.17 -12.96
N PHE A 161 -7.27 -4.71 -12.03
CA PHE A 161 -8.32 -3.74 -12.34
C PHE A 161 -7.71 -2.41 -12.80
N ILE A 162 -8.07 -2.00 -14.02
CA ILE A 162 -7.61 -0.75 -14.66
C ILE A 162 -8.75 0.25 -14.89
N GLY A 163 -9.97 -0.07 -14.44
CA GLY A 163 -11.14 0.76 -14.68
C GLY A 163 -11.01 2.18 -14.11
N ASN A 164 -11.66 3.12 -14.79
CA ASN A 164 -11.60 4.55 -14.47
C ASN A 164 -12.67 5.01 -13.45
N PHE A 165 -12.99 4.17 -12.48
CA PHE A 165 -13.95 4.50 -11.41
C PHE A 165 -13.42 4.07 -10.04
N LYS A 166 -14.00 4.67 -9.00
CA LYS A 166 -13.76 4.30 -7.60
C LYS A 166 -14.59 3.06 -7.27
N VAL A 167 -13.94 2.03 -6.75
CA VAL A 167 -14.63 0.79 -6.35
C VAL A 167 -15.30 1.03 -5.00
N LYS A 168 -16.63 0.85 -4.95
CA LYS A 168 -17.42 0.88 -3.71
C LYS A 168 -17.41 -0.48 -3.01
N GLU A 169 -17.55 -1.54 -3.79
CA GLU A 169 -17.64 -2.92 -3.34
C GLU A 169 -17.10 -3.82 -4.46
N VAL A 170 -16.44 -4.91 -4.08
CA VAL A 170 -16.03 -5.96 -5.02
C VAL A 170 -16.97 -7.13 -4.88
N LYS A 171 -17.53 -7.55 -6.01
CA LYS A 171 -18.31 -8.77 -6.16
C LYS A 171 -17.62 -9.69 -7.15
N PHE A 172 -18.01 -10.95 -7.13
CA PHE A 172 -17.67 -11.91 -8.15
C PHE A 172 -18.98 -12.60 -8.52
N GLU A 173 -19.53 -12.23 -9.68
CA GLU A 173 -20.95 -12.41 -10.00
C GLU A 173 -21.80 -11.71 -8.92
N GLU A 174 -22.81 -12.40 -8.37
CA GLU A 174 -23.66 -11.88 -7.29
C GLU A 174 -23.04 -12.00 -5.89
N LYS A 175 -21.83 -12.57 -5.78
CA LYS A 175 -21.21 -12.89 -4.48
C LYS A 175 -20.27 -11.78 -4.05
N LYS A 176 -20.50 -11.20 -2.87
CA LYS A 176 -19.62 -10.21 -2.26
C LYS A 176 -18.24 -10.80 -1.93
N VAL A 177 -17.18 -10.05 -2.20
CA VAL A 177 -15.79 -10.40 -1.88
C VAL A 177 -15.25 -9.43 -0.84
N GLY A 178 -15.06 -9.92 0.39
CA GLY A 178 -14.60 -9.12 1.52
C GLY A 178 -15.66 -8.15 2.07
N ASP A 179 -15.22 -7.22 2.93
CA ASP A 179 -16.08 -6.19 3.52
C ASP A 179 -15.68 -4.79 3.00
N PRO A 180 -16.56 -4.09 2.27
CA PRO A 180 -16.32 -2.73 1.77
C PRO A 180 -16.43 -1.68 2.87
N ASN A 181 -16.94 -2.01 4.06
CA ASN A 181 -17.08 -1.04 5.13
C ASN A 181 -15.71 -0.41 5.44
N LYS A 182 -15.64 0.93 5.37
CA LYS A 182 -14.40 1.71 5.56
C LYS A 182 -13.24 1.35 4.62
N ALA A 183 -13.48 0.58 3.56
CA ALA A 183 -12.47 0.20 2.59
C ALA A 183 -12.36 1.26 1.47
N LYS A 184 -11.14 1.71 1.21
CA LYS A 184 -10.80 2.56 0.07
C LYS A 184 -9.88 1.76 -0.85
N TYR A 185 -10.46 1.02 -1.80
CA TYR A 185 -9.75 0.09 -2.67
C TYR A 185 -8.73 0.80 -3.57
N THR A 186 -7.47 0.41 -3.46
CA THR A 186 -6.34 0.91 -4.26
C THR A 186 -5.97 -0.03 -5.39
N ALA A 187 -6.17 -1.33 -5.22
CA ALA A 187 -6.07 -2.32 -6.29
C ALA A 187 -7.02 -3.50 -6.06
N VAL A 188 -7.47 -4.11 -7.15
CA VAL A 188 -8.21 -5.37 -7.16
C VAL A 188 -7.53 -6.24 -8.20
N LYS A 189 -7.08 -7.44 -7.78
CA LYS A 189 -6.42 -8.40 -8.66
C LYS A 189 -7.15 -9.73 -8.65
N VAL A 190 -7.21 -10.40 -9.79
CA VAL A 190 -7.73 -11.76 -9.90
C VAL A 190 -6.63 -12.65 -10.46
N TYR A 191 -6.17 -13.61 -9.67
CA TYR A 191 -5.25 -14.65 -10.12
C TYR A 191 -6.06 -15.84 -10.61
N VAL A 192 -5.69 -16.37 -11.78
CA VAL A 192 -6.36 -17.51 -12.41
C VAL A 192 -5.31 -18.54 -12.79
N GLY A 193 -5.37 -19.71 -12.15
CA GLY A 193 -4.53 -20.87 -12.47
C GLY A 193 -5.01 -21.62 -13.71
N THR A 194 -4.18 -22.52 -14.23
CA THR A 194 -4.54 -23.42 -15.35
C THR A 194 -5.62 -24.43 -14.98
N ASP A 195 -5.81 -24.69 -13.68
CA ASP A 195 -6.88 -25.52 -13.12
C ASP A 195 -8.17 -24.72 -12.86
N GLU A 196 -8.26 -23.52 -13.45
CA GLU A 196 -9.34 -22.53 -13.29
C GLU A 196 -9.60 -22.05 -11.86
N LYS A 197 -8.75 -22.41 -10.89
CA LYS A 197 -8.85 -21.86 -9.53
C LYS A 197 -8.56 -20.38 -9.56
N LYS A 198 -9.35 -19.63 -8.78
CA LYS A 198 -9.31 -18.17 -8.75
C LYS A 198 -9.03 -17.68 -7.35
N ILE A 199 -8.13 -16.71 -7.25
CA ILE A 199 -7.88 -15.96 -6.01
C ILE A 199 -8.12 -14.50 -6.31
N VAL A 200 -8.95 -13.85 -5.50
CA VAL A 200 -9.13 -12.40 -5.56
C VAL A 200 -8.27 -11.78 -4.47
N ARG A 201 -7.39 -10.85 -4.86
CA ARG A 201 -6.63 -10.00 -3.94
C ARG A 201 -7.22 -8.60 -3.93
N LEU A 202 -7.49 -8.11 -2.73
CA LEU A 202 -7.96 -6.76 -2.48
C LEU A 202 -6.87 -5.99 -1.75
N ASP A 203 -6.44 -4.89 -2.35
CA ASP A 203 -5.58 -3.91 -1.71
C ASP A 203 -6.41 -2.67 -1.42
N TYR A 204 -6.41 -2.22 -0.18
CA TYR A 204 -7.23 -1.08 0.22
C TYR A 204 -6.63 -0.35 1.42
N PHE A 205 -6.91 0.94 1.50
CA PHE A 205 -6.71 1.71 2.73
C PHE A 205 -7.95 1.57 3.60
N TYR A 206 -7.79 1.04 4.81
CA TYR A 206 -8.87 0.91 5.78
C TYR A 206 -8.95 2.16 6.66
N THR A 207 -10.05 2.91 6.55
CA THR A 207 -10.20 4.18 7.28
C THR A 207 -10.46 4.00 8.78
N GLY A 208 -10.69 2.76 9.25
CA GLY A 208 -10.91 2.49 10.68
C GLY A 208 -9.64 2.54 11.52
N ASP A 209 -8.51 2.09 10.99
CA ASP A 209 -7.19 2.14 11.68
C ASP A 209 -6.12 2.92 10.89
N GLU A 210 -6.53 3.47 9.74
CA GLU A 210 -5.70 4.23 8.80
C GLU A 210 -4.50 3.44 8.29
N ARG A 211 -4.73 2.17 7.93
CA ARG A 211 -3.69 1.29 7.37
C ARG A 211 -4.07 0.71 6.03
N PHE A 212 -3.06 0.55 5.18
CA PHE A 212 -3.16 -0.32 4.01
C PHE A 212 -3.28 -1.77 4.42
N LYS A 213 -4.14 -2.48 3.70
CA LYS A 213 -4.41 -3.90 3.86
C LYS A 213 -4.23 -4.56 2.49
N GLU A 214 -3.64 -5.74 2.52
CA GLU A 214 -3.55 -6.67 1.40
C GLU A 214 -4.20 -7.98 1.85
N VAL A 215 -5.27 -8.38 1.17
CA VAL A 215 -6.11 -9.51 1.62
C VAL A 215 -6.48 -10.39 0.43
N TYR A 216 -6.42 -11.70 0.63
CA TYR A 216 -6.69 -12.71 -0.39
C TYR A 216 -7.99 -13.45 -0.08
N PHE A 217 -8.74 -13.81 -1.11
CA PHE A 217 -10.01 -14.52 -1.00
C PHE A 217 -10.09 -15.64 -2.03
N LYS A 218 -10.69 -16.76 -1.64
CA LYS A 218 -11.07 -17.84 -2.56
C LYS A 218 -12.51 -18.28 -2.33
N LEU A 219 -13.14 -18.80 -3.37
CA LEU A 219 -14.48 -19.36 -3.28
C LEU A 219 -14.42 -20.73 -2.59
N VAL A 220 -15.14 -20.88 -1.48
CA VAL A 220 -15.29 -22.14 -0.74
C VAL A 220 -16.76 -22.28 -0.34
N ASP A 221 -17.39 -23.40 -0.68
CA ASP A 221 -18.81 -23.66 -0.38
C ASP A 221 -19.75 -22.54 -0.87
N GLY A 222 -19.48 -22.01 -2.07
CA GLY A 222 -20.29 -20.96 -2.68
C GLY A 222 -20.13 -19.57 -2.06
N LYS A 223 -19.18 -19.35 -1.15
CA LYS A 223 -18.88 -18.04 -0.55
C LYS A 223 -17.39 -17.70 -0.65
N PHE A 224 -17.07 -16.43 -0.86
CA PHE A 224 -15.67 -15.98 -0.80
C PHE A 224 -15.21 -15.95 0.65
N LYS A 225 -14.28 -16.83 1.00
CA LYS A 225 -13.63 -16.86 2.32
C LYS A 225 -12.30 -16.12 2.22
N LYS A 226 -12.03 -15.27 3.22
CA LYS A 226 -10.71 -14.67 3.41
C LYS A 226 -9.71 -15.80 3.69
N LEU A 227 -8.55 -15.71 3.05
CA LEU A 227 -7.44 -16.63 3.24
C LEU A 227 -6.48 -16.12 4.31
N GLU A 228 -5.91 -17.06 5.06
CA GLU A 228 -4.67 -16.79 5.78
C GLU A 228 -3.52 -16.64 4.79
N GLN A 229 -2.53 -15.81 5.14
CA GLN A 229 -1.43 -15.51 4.21
C GLN A 229 -0.69 -16.77 3.74
N SER A 230 -0.50 -17.74 4.63
CA SER A 230 0.15 -19.00 4.29
C SER A 230 -0.67 -19.86 3.32
N GLU A 231 -1.99 -19.77 3.37
CA GLU A 231 -2.87 -20.48 2.43
C GLU A 231 -2.84 -19.80 1.07
N ALA A 232 -2.93 -18.47 1.05
CA ALA A 232 -2.79 -17.68 -0.17
C ALA A 232 -1.44 -17.94 -0.85
N ASN A 233 -0.34 -17.97 -0.09
CA ASN A 233 0.99 -18.26 -0.64
C ASN A 233 1.08 -19.65 -1.24
N LYS A 234 0.50 -20.67 -0.60
CA LYS A 234 0.48 -22.04 -1.16
C LYS A 234 -0.27 -22.09 -2.48
N ASP A 235 -1.46 -21.50 -2.51
CA ASP A 235 -2.31 -21.51 -3.69
C ASP A 235 -1.67 -20.67 -4.83
N LEU A 236 -1.06 -19.52 -4.54
CA LEU A 236 -0.35 -18.69 -5.51
C LEU A 236 0.97 -19.31 -5.98
N HIS A 237 1.70 -19.98 -5.09
CA HIS A 237 2.91 -20.72 -5.45
C HIS A 237 2.60 -21.87 -6.40
N ALA A 238 1.48 -22.57 -6.21
CA ALA A 238 1.03 -23.61 -7.12
C ALA A 238 0.72 -23.07 -8.54
N MET A 239 0.30 -21.81 -8.66
CA MET A 239 0.14 -21.13 -9.95
C MET A 239 1.47 -20.61 -10.51
N ASN A 240 2.37 -20.17 -9.63
CA ASN A 240 3.65 -19.59 -9.98
C ASN A 240 4.71 -19.95 -8.93
N ASN A 241 5.58 -20.93 -9.24
CA ASN A 241 6.63 -21.38 -8.31
C ASN A 241 7.64 -20.27 -7.92
N ALA A 242 7.69 -19.15 -8.65
CA ALA A 242 8.49 -17.99 -8.25
C ALA A 242 7.86 -17.17 -7.12
N TRP A 243 6.57 -17.35 -6.84
CA TRP A 243 5.91 -16.75 -5.69
C TRP A 243 6.44 -17.37 -4.40
N PRO A 244 6.94 -16.59 -3.42
CA PRO A 244 7.49 -17.18 -2.20
C PRO A 244 6.41 -17.82 -1.33
N LEU A 245 6.63 -19.05 -0.86
CA LEU A 245 5.74 -19.71 0.10
C LEU A 245 5.64 -18.96 1.43
N ASP A 246 6.69 -18.22 1.79
CA ASP A 246 6.83 -17.42 2.99
C ASP A 246 6.62 -15.92 2.74
N TYR A 247 6.09 -15.53 1.57
CA TYR A 247 5.81 -14.14 1.24
C TYR A 247 5.02 -13.46 2.38
N LYS A 248 5.54 -12.33 2.84
CA LYS A 248 4.90 -11.47 3.85
C LYS A 248 4.50 -10.17 3.16
N PRO A 249 3.21 -9.80 3.16
CA PRO A 249 2.81 -8.46 2.77
C PRO A 249 3.57 -7.44 3.61
N LEU A 250 4.11 -6.42 2.95
CA LEU A 250 4.72 -5.27 3.65
C LEU A 250 3.63 -4.45 4.37
N VAL A 251 2.40 -4.48 3.86
CA VAL A 251 1.24 -3.82 4.47
C VAL A 251 0.52 -4.73 5.46
N ASP A 252 -0.27 -4.14 6.36
CA ASP A 252 -0.77 -4.81 7.54
C ASP A 252 -1.69 -5.99 7.15
N LYS A 253 -1.34 -7.18 7.65
CA LYS A 253 -2.30 -8.28 7.74
C LYS A 253 -3.37 -7.79 8.68
N PHE A 254 -4.63 -7.73 8.26
CA PHE A 254 -5.70 -7.38 9.18
C PHE A 254 -5.68 -8.38 10.36
N SER A 255 -5.01 -8.05 11.44
CA SER A 255 -5.35 -8.51 12.77
C SER A 255 -6.54 -7.62 13.13
N PRO A 256 -7.78 -8.14 13.14
CA PRO A 256 -8.67 -7.61 14.14
C PRO A 256 -7.87 -7.83 15.43
N LEU A 257 -7.72 -6.82 16.27
CA LEU A 257 -7.34 -7.15 17.64
C LEU A 257 -8.33 -8.24 18.07
N ALA A 258 -7.77 -9.39 18.44
CA ALA A 258 -8.46 -10.33 19.28
C ALA A 258 -8.97 -9.52 20.47
N VAL A 259 -10.27 -9.20 20.45
CA VAL A 259 -11.16 -9.09 21.59
C VAL A 259 -12.52 -9.56 21.09
#